data_AF-L0MMX2-F1
#
_entry.id   AF-L0MMX2-F1
#
_cell.length_a   1.000
_cell.length_b   1.000
_cell.length_c   1.000
_cell.angle_alpha   90.00
_cell.angle_beta   90.00
_cell.angle_gamma   90.00
#
_symmetry.space_group_name_H-M   'P 1'
#
loop_
_entity.id
_entity.type
_entity.pdbx_description
1 polymer ?
#
loop_
_entity_poly.entity_id
_entity_poly.type
_entity_poly.pdbx_seq_one_letter_code
_entity_poly.pdbx_strand_id
1 'polypeptide(L)'
;MNSGQEVEAIVIDAKPHDNQTADGRLFISLLIEFTTGDGKISTNKDINISAFYAEEYKLGKLITIKYQRSNPQNIIVVGNVNN
;
A
#
# COMPACT_ATOMS: atom_id res chain seq x y z
N MET A 1 -15.47 -11.56 -6.25
CA MET A 1 -14.61 -10.36 -6.29
C MET A 1 -13.18 -10.81 -6.06
N ASN A 2 -12.41 -11.26 -7.07
CA ASN A 2 -11.11 -11.93 -6.80
C ASN A 2 -10.09 -11.95 -7.96
N SER A 3 -10.17 -11.04 -8.94
CA SER A 3 -9.34 -11.11 -10.16
C SER A 3 -8.26 -10.03 -10.25
N GLY A 4 -7.48 -9.82 -9.19
CA GLY A 4 -6.28 -8.98 -9.25
C GLY A 4 -5.00 -9.84 -9.34
N GLN A 5 -3.91 -9.26 -9.82
CA GLN A 5 -2.60 -9.92 -9.86
C GLN A 5 -1.72 -9.40 -8.72
N GLU A 6 -1.06 -10.32 -8.02
CA GLU A 6 -0.13 -9.97 -6.95
C GLU A 6 1.25 -9.62 -7.52
N VAL A 7 1.90 -8.64 -6.90
CA VAL A 7 3.24 -8.16 -7.24
C VAL A 7 3.87 -7.49 -6.03
N GLU A 8 5.20 -7.49 -5.97
CA GLU A 8 5.95 -6.70 -4.99
C GLU A 8 5.99 -5.24 -5.43
N ALA A 9 5.72 -4.35 -4.48
CA ALA A 9 5.84 -2.91 -4.63
C ALA A 9 6.79 -2.35 -3.57
N ILE A 10 7.58 -1.35 -3.95
CA ILE A 10 8.42 -0.60 -3.02
C ILE A 10 7.66 0.62 -2.50
N VAL A 11 7.72 0.86 -1.20
CA VAL A 11 7.20 2.09 -0.59
C VAL A 11 8.17 3.23 -0.87
N ILE A 12 7.71 4.26 -1.58
CA ILE A 12 8.48 5.46 -1.95
C ILE A 12 8.17 6.64 -1.03
N ASP A 13 7.00 6.64 -0.38
CA ASP A 13 6.68 7.58 0.68
C ASP A 13 5.58 6.99 1.58
N ALA A 14 5.58 7.36 2.85
CA ALA A 14 4.57 6.92 3.81
C ALA A 14 4.28 8.07 4.77
N LYS A 15 3.09 8.67 4.64
CA LYS A 15 2.68 9.81 5.44
C LYS A 15 1.50 9.47 6.33
N PRO A 16 1.60 9.65 7.66
CA PRO A 16 0.43 9.57 8.51
C PRO A 16 -0.54 10.71 8.18
N HIS A 17 -1.84 10.43 8.25
CA HIS A 17 -2.86 11.47 8.20
C HIS A 17 -2.79 12.33 9.47
N ASP A 18 -3.09 13.63 9.35
CA ASP A 18 -2.91 14.60 10.45
C ASP A 18 -3.81 14.36 11.67
N ASN A 19 -4.92 13.64 11.51
CA ASN A 19 -5.95 13.46 12.55
C ASN A 19 -6.00 12.02 13.09
N GLN A 20 -4.90 11.57 13.68
CA GLN A 20 -4.77 10.23 14.27
C GLN A 20 -5.46 10.18 15.64
N THR A 21 -6.77 9.94 15.65
CA THR A 21 -7.59 9.94 16.89
C THR A 21 -7.79 8.55 17.50
N ALA A 22 -7.24 7.49 16.90
CA ALA A 22 -7.48 6.11 17.32
C ALA A 22 -6.23 5.49 17.95
N ASP A 23 -6.29 5.23 19.27
CA ASP A 23 -5.22 4.55 19.99
C ASP A 23 -4.87 3.21 19.32
N GLY A 24 -3.59 3.04 18.97
CA GLY A 24 -3.04 1.81 18.41
C GLY A 24 -3.30 1.57 16.92
N ARG A 25 -3.98 2.48 16.20
CA ARG A 25 -4.13 2.40 14.73
C ARG A 25 -3.53 3.61 14.04
N LEU A 26 -2.90 3.38 12.89
CA LEU A 26 -2.34 4.41 12.03
C LEU A 26 -3.06 4.42 10.70
N PHE A 27 -3.53 5.61 10.30
CA PHE A 27 -4.03 5.88 8.96
C PHE A 27 -2.90 6.51 8.15
N ILE A 28 -2.42 5.83 7.12
CA ILE A 28 -1.26 6.28 6.34
C ILE A 28 -1.58 6.30 4.85
N SER A 29 -1.12 7.36 4.18
CA SER A 29 -1.07 7.42 2.73
C SER A 29 0.29 6.88 2.27
N LEU A 30 0.27 5.77 1.55
CA LEU A 30 1.44 5.20 0.92
C LEU A 30 1.56 5.70 -0.52
N LEU A 31 2.74 6.17 -0.91
CA LEU A 31 3.15 6.21 -2.31
C LEU A 31 3.99 4.97 -2.58
N ILE A 32 3.60 4.17 -3.55
CA ILE A 32 4.31 2.93 -3.89
C ILE A 32 4.65 2.88 -5.38
N GLU A 33 5.66 2.08 -5.70
CA GLU A 33 6.06 1.77 -7.06
C GLU A 33 6.19 0.27 -7.30
N PHE A 34 5.72 -0.19 -8.45
CA PHE A 34 5.87 -1.58 -8.88
C PHE A 34 5.96 -1.68 -10.40
N THR A 35 6.44 -2.81 -10.90
CA THR A 35 6.62 -3.04 -12.34
C THR A 35 5.60 -4.07 -12.82
N THR A 36 4.97 -3.75 -13.94
CA THR A 36 4.11 -4.66 -14.70
C THR A 36 4.76 -4.97 -16.04
N GLY A 37 4.17 -5.88 -16.83
CA GLY A 37 4.64 -6.14 -18.20
C GLY A 37 4.63 -4.88 -19.09
N ASP A 38 3.78 -3.90 -18.77
CA ASP A 38 3.60 -2.67 -19.55
C ASP A 38 4.47 -1.51 -19.03
N GLY A 39 5.21 -1.71 -17.92
CA GLY A 39 6.13 -0.73 -17.37
C GLY A 39 5.98 -0.49 -15.87
N LYS A 40 6.71 0.52 -15.38
CA LYS A 40 6.69 0.95 -13.97
C LYS A 40 5.45 1.80 -13.69
N ILE A 41 4.82 1.55 -12.56
CA ILE A 41 3.60 2.22 -12.11
C ILE A 41 3.84 2.78 -10.72
N SER A 42 3.53 4.06 -10.53
CA SER A 42 3.56 4.74 -9.24
C SER A 42 2.13 5.12 -8.87
N THR A 43 1.67 4.75 -7.68
CA THR A 43 0.30 5.02 -7.23
C THR A 43 0.24 5.28 -5.72
N ASN A 44 -0.78 6.03 -5.30
CA ASN A 44 -1.06 6.26 -3.89
C ASN A 44 -2.12 5.29 -3.38
N LYS A 45 -2.01 4.90 -2.11
CA LYS A 45 -2.99 4.09 -1.42
C LYS A 45 -3.06 4.46 0.06
N ASP A 46 -4.24 4.88 0.49
CA ASP A 46 -4.54 5.02 1.90
C ASP A 46 -4.80 3.65 2.52
N ILE A 47 -4.20 3.41 3.68
CA ILE A 47 -4.40 2.20 4.46
C ILE A 47 -4.56 2.51 5.94
N ASN A 48 -5.22 1.60 6.65
CA ASN A 48 -5.29 1.60 8.10
C ASN A 48 -4.64 0.33 8.67
N ILE A 49 -3.61 0.53 9.50
CA ILE A 49 -2.81 -0.54 10.09
C ILE A 49 -2.76 -0.41 11.61
N SER A 50 -2.47 -1.51 12.30
CA SER A 50 -2.03 -1.42 13.69
C SER A 50 -0.66 -0.75 13.76
N ALA A 51 -0.45 0.10 14.77
CA ALA A 51 0.85 0.72 15.02
C ALA A 51 1.98 -0.31 15.21
N PHE A 52 1.65 -1.54 15.63
CA PHE A 52 2.59 -2.64 15.75
C PHE A 52 3.23 -3.04 14.40
N TYR A 53 2.52 -2.87 13.28
CA TYR A 53 2.99 -3.22 11.93
C TYR A 53 3.54 -2.01 11.16
N ALA A 54 3.65 -0.83 11.78
CA ALA A 54 4.06 0.40 11.09
C ALA A 54 5.42 0.30 10.38
N GLU A 55 6.36 -0.46 10.96
CA GLU A 55 7.70 -0.66 10.40
C GLU A 55 7.69 -1.37 9.03
N GLU A 56 6.65 -2.16 8.74
CA GLU A 56 6.51 -2.89 7.46
C GLU A 56 6.19 -1.95 6.30
N TYR A 57 5.67 -0.75 6.58
CA TYR A 57 5.16 0.19 5.59
C TYR A 57 5.99 1.49 5.51
N LYS A 58 7.22 1.48 6.03
CA LYS A 58 8.14 2.62 5.91
C LYS A 58 8.78 2.72 4.52
N LEU A 59 9.31 3.90 4.21
CA LEU A 59 10.12 4.16 3.03
C LEU A 59 11.16 3.05 2.77
N GLY A 60 11.22 2.56 1.53
CA GLY A 60 12.16 1.54 1.08
C GLY A 60 11.76 0.09 1.38
N LYS A 61 10.64 -0.14 2.08
CA LYS A 61 10.13 -1.49 2.32
C LYS A 61 9.45 -2.05 1.07
N LEU A 62 9.63 -3.36 0.86
CA LEU A 62 8.89 -4.13 -0.13
C LEU A 62 7.62 -4.68 0.53
N ILE A 63 6.48 -4.45 -0.12
CA ILE A 63 5.18 -4.94 0.31
C ILE A 63 4.52 -5.70 -0.84
N THR A 64 3.65 -6.65 -0.52
CA THR A 64 2.83 -7.30 -1.54
C THR A 64 1.56 -6.49 -1.77
N ILE A 65 1.27 -6.19 -3.03
CA ILE A 65 0.00 -5.61 -3.45
C ILE A 65 -0.68 -6.52 -4.44
N LYS A 66 -1.98 -6.30 -4.63
CA LYS A 66 -2.76 -6.90 -5.70
C LYS A 66 -3.40 -5.80 -6.52
N TYR A 67 -3.08 -5.75 -7.81
CA TYR A 67 -3.55 -4.71 -8.74
C TYR A 67 -4.54 -5.29 -9.77
N GLN A 68 -5.42 -4.45 -10.30
CA GLN A 68 -6.31 -4.82 -11.41
C GLN A 68 -5.60 -4.57 -12.75
N ARG A 69 -5.44 -5.59 -13.61
CA ARG A 69 -4.75 -5.39 -14.92
C ARG A 69 -5.40 -4.31 -15.80
N SER A 70 -6.73 -4.21 -15.78
CA SER A 70 -7.46 -3.20 -16.56
C SER A 70 -7.33 -1.78 -15.99
N ASN A 71 -6.94 -1.64 -14.72
CA ASN A 71 -6.63 -0.37 -14.09
C ASN A 71 -5.57 -0.59 -13.00
N PRO A 72 -4.28 -0.62 -13.37
CA PRO A 72 -3.23 -0.99 -12.42
C PRO A 72 -3.05 -0.03 -11.25
N GLN A 73 -3.56 1.20 -11.35
CA GLN A 73 -3.56 2.14 -10.22
C GLN A 73 -4.54 1.73 -9.12
N ASN A 74 -5.55 0.91 -9.44
CA ASN A 74 -6.46 0.35 -8.47
C ASN A 74 -5.83 -0.88 -7.81
N ILE A 75 -5.43 -0.70 -6.56
CA ILE A 75 -4.68 -1.69 -5.80
C ILE A 75 -5.30 -1.96 -4.43
N ILE A 76 -5.01 -3.16 -3.92
CA ILE A 76 -5.11 -3.49 -2.51
C ILE A 76 -3.73 -3.88 -1.99
N VAL A 77 -3.40 -3.49 -0.77
CA VAL A 77 -2.23 -3.96 -0.03
C VAL A 77 -2.60 -5.28 0.63
N VAL A 78 -1.73 -6.27 0.51
CA VAL A 78 -1.90 -7.60 1.10
C VAL A 78 -1.13 -7.64 2.41
N GLY A 79 -1.76 -8.12 3.49
CA GLY A 79 -1.13 -8.25 4.80
C GLY A 79 -2.04 -7.82 5.96
N ASN A 80 -1.43 -7.41 7.07
CA ASN A 80 -2.12 -6.95 8.28
C ASN A 80 -2.62 -5.50 8.12
N VAL A 81 -3.51 -5.29 7.17
CA VAL A 81 -3.95 -3.98 6.71
C VAL A 81 -5.43 -3.94 6.38
N ASN A 82 -6.08 -2.81 6.65
CA ASN A 82 -7.40 -2.49 6.14
C ASN A 82 -7.27 -1.54 4.94
N ASN A 83 -7.91 -1.92 3.83
CA ASN A 83 -7.81 -1.28 2.51
C ASN A 83 -8.95 -0.32 2.22
#